data_AF-A0A455T528-F1
#
_entry.id   AF-A0A455T528-F1
#
_cell.length_a   1.000
_cell.length_b   1.000
_cell.length_c   1.000
_cell.angle_alpha   90.00
_cell.angle_beta   90.00
_cell.angle_gamma   90.00
#
_symmetry.space_group_name_H-M   'P 1'
#
loop_
_entity.id
_entity.type
_entity.pdbx_description
1 polymer ?
#
loop_
_entity_poly.entity_id
_entity_poly.type
_entity_poly.pdbx_seq_one_letter_code
_entity_poly.pdbx_strand_id
1 'polypeptide(L)'
;MQESTLRRLLEAQQPRLSYTLLGPEEILTSEWGRRLLLFLATSTEYWTLRVRPNPASSLVVCWEHNSCLPCPTLSLREGYCYAAYELPKWFSLEGKLTRKSAPVFRGALLAGLQEAYQRLSTLPRSTRRRYERAVQTMLSGRGRPRRCPKMWSEESHKRAEVESSGQK
;
A
#
# COMPACT_ATOMS: atom_id res chain seq x y z
N MET A 1 -24.73 -13.85 7.21
CA MET A 1 -25.31 -12.93 6.20
C MET A 1 -24.21 -12.14 5.44
N GLN A 2 -23.11 -12.80 5.04
CA GLN A 2 -21.96 -12.14 4.38
C GLN A 2 -21.47 -12.86 3.11
N GLU A 3 -21.88 -14.13 2.92
CA GLU A 3 -21.45 -14.97 1.80
C GLU A 3 -22.15 -14.60 0.48
N SER A 4 -23.40 -14.14 0.56
CA SER A 4 -24.22 -13.77 -0.61
C SER A 4 -23.77 -12.47 -1.27
N THR A 5 -23.24 -11.52 -0.50
CA THR A 5 -22.74 -10.23 -1.01
C THR A 5 -21.40 -10.43 -1.73
N LEU A 6 -20.53 -11.29 -1.19
CA LEU A 6 -19.28 -11.68 -1.84
C LEU A 6 -19.53 -12.40 -3.17
N ARG A 7 -20.48 -13.35 -3.21
CA ARG A 7 -20.90 -14.01 -4.45
C ARG A 7 -21.37 -13.02 -5.52
N ARG A 8 -22.26 -12.09 -5.15
CA ARG A 8 -22.80 -11.10 -6.11
C ARG A 8 -21.75 -10.13 -6.65
N LEU A 9 -20.80 -9.69 -5.81
CA LEU A 9 -19.73 -8.81 -6.26
C LEU A 9 -18.71 -9.52 -7.15
N LEU A 10 -18.48 -10.82 -6.92
CA LEU A 10 -17.58 -11.65 -7.74
C LEU A 10 -18.25 -12.08 -9.06
N GLU A 11 -19.56 -12.35 -9.05
CA GLU A 11 -20.33 -12.70 -10.25
C GLU A 11 -20.59 -11.50 -11.17
N ALA A 12 -20.81 -10.29 -10.61
CA ALA A 12 -21.07 -9.09 -11.40
C ALA A 12 -19.85 -8.57 -12.18
N GLN A 13 -18.66 -9.08 -11.91
CA GLN A 13 -17.41 -8.50 -12.44
C GLN A 13 -16.52 -9.44 -13.26
N GLN A 14 -17.05 -10.50 -13.88
CA GLN A 14 -16.19 -11.47 -14.55
C GLN A 14 -16.79 -12.08 -15.83
N PRO A 15 -16.05 -12.15 -16.95
CA PRO A 15 -16.00 -13.41 -17.67
C PRO A 15 -15.29 -14.45 -16.77
N ARG A 16 -16.11 -15.20 -16.02
CA ARG A 16 -15.81 -16.46 -15.31
C ARG A 16 -14.48 -16.54 -14.53
N LEU A 17 -14.47 -16.05 -13.28
CA LEU A 17 -13.57 -16.59 -12.26
C LEU A 17 -14.33 -17.61 -11.39
N SER A 18 -13.93 -18.86 -11.48
CA SER A 18 -14.26 -19.89 -10.50
C SER A 18 -13.38 -19.69 -9.26
N TYR A 19 -13.98 -19.52 -8.09
CA TYR A 19 -13.27 -19.52 -6.82
C TYR A 19 -13.85 -20.59 -5.89
N THR A 20 -12.98 -21.29 -5.20
CA THR A 20 -13.33 -22.26 -4.15
C THR A 20 -12.72 -21.75 -2.86
N LEU A 21 -13.54 -21.60 -1.81
CA LEU A 21 -13.07 -21.29 -0.46
C LEU A 21 -12.30 -22.51 0.06
N LEU A 22 -10.98 -22.38 0.17
CA LEU A 22 -10.11 -23.42 0.71
C LEU A 22 -9.50 -22.96 2.03
N GLY A 23 -9.27 -23.93 2.93
CA GLY A 23 -8.71 -23.72 4.26
C GLY A 23 -7.29 -23.16 4.24
N PRO A 24 -6.71 -22.89 5.43
CA PRO A 24 -5.51 -22.06 5.60
C PRO A 24 -4.21 -22.60 4.95
N GLU A 25 -4.20 -23.78 4.34
CA GLU A 25 -2.99 -24.41 3.79
C GLU A 25 -2.98 -24.64 2.26
N GLU A 26 -4.03 -24.28 1.53
CA GLU A 26 -4.10 -24.60 0.10
C GLU A 26 -3.84 -23.38 -0.80
N ILE A 27 -2.67 -23.40 -1.45
CA ILE A 27 -2.28 -22.47 -2.52
C ILE A 27 -3.06 -22.87 -3.79
N LEU A 28 -4.05 -22.07 -4.17
CA LEU A 28 -4.79 -22.24 -5.42
C LEU A 28 -3.85 -22.13 -6.64
N THR A 29 -3.69 -23.23 -7.37
CA THR A 29 -3.12 -23.26 -8.73
C THR A 29 -4.24 -23.38 -9.74
N SER A 30 -4.78 -22.25 -10.21
CA SER A 30 -5.54 -22.23 -11.47
C SER A 30 -4.59 -21.86 -12.62
N GLU A 31 -4.99 -22.15 -13.86
CA GLU A 31 -4.21 -21.96 -15.11
C GLU A 31 -3.72 -20.51 -15.36
N TRP A 32 -4.14 -19.59 -14.51
CA TRP A 32 -3.59 -18.24 -14.32
C TRP A 32 -2.33 -18.32 -13.44
N GLY A 33 -1.18 -18.59 -14.07
CA GLY A 33 0.14 -18.75 -13.43
C GLY A 33 0.27 -18.27 -11.97
N ARG A 34 0.49 -19.22 -11.05
CA ARG A 34 0.81 -19.08 -9.62
C ARG A 34 0.65 -17.65 -9.06
N ARG A 35 -0.59 -17.19 -8.89
CA ARG A 35 -0.84 -15.94 -8.17
C ARG A 35 -0.78 -16.21 -6.67
N LEU A 36 0.21 -15.64 -5.98
CA LEU A 36 0.36 -15.79 -4.54
C LEU A 36 -0.65 -14.87 -3.83
N LEU A 37 -1.62 -15.46 -3.15
CA LEU A 37 -2.57 -14.70 -2.31
C LEU A 37 -1.98 -14.54 -0.91
N LEU A 38 -2.00 -13.32 -0.39
CA LEU A 38 -1.61 -13.04 1.00
C LEU A 38 -2.80 -12.48 1.76
N PHE A 39 -3.20 -13.18 2.83
CA PHE A 39 -4.29 -12.76 3.71
C PHE A 39 -3.76 -11.98 4.91
N LEU A 40 -4.29 -10.79 5.14
CA LEU A 40 -3.92 -9.91 6.25
C LEU A 40 -5.16 -9.37 6.98
N ALA A 41 -5.06 -9.08 8.26
CA ALA A 41 -6.14 -8.38 8.95
C ALA A 41 -6.24 -6.93 8.45
N THR A 42 -5.10 -6.27 8.23
CA THR A 42 -5.07 -4.93 7.64
C THR A 42 -3.96 -4.80 6.62
N SER A 43 -4.14 -3.96 5.59
CA SER A 43 -3.09 -3.75 4.60
C SER A 43 -1.82 -3.12 5.19
N THR A 44 -1.89 -2.46 6.35
CA THR A 44 -0.70 -1.98 7.08
C THR A 44 0.25 -3.11 7.49
N GLU A 45 -0.27 -4.32 7.73
CA GLU A 45 0.54 -5.47 8.14
C GLU A 45 1.55 -5.89 7.07
N TYR A 46 1.29 -5.56 5.80
CA TYR A 46 2.22 -5.79 4.71
C TYR A 46 3.61 -5.19 5.02
N TRP A 47 3.62 -3.97 5.57
CA TRP A 47 4.86 -3.26 5.91
C TRP A 47 5.48 -3.75 7.21
N THR A 48 4.68 -4.10 8.22
CA THR A 48 5.20 -4.55 9.52
C THR A 48 5.78 -5.97 9.42
N LEU A 49 5.14 -6.85 8.66
CA LEU A 49 5.60 -8.20 8.34
C LEU A 49 6.72 -8.20 7.28
N ARG A 50 7.05 -7.03 6.72
CA ARG A 50 8.12 -6.84 5.72
C ARG A 50 7.95 -7.76 4.52
N VAL A 51 6.73 -7.86 4.04
CA VAL A 51 6.38 -8.68 2.88
C VAL A 51 7.22 -8.21 1.69
N ARG A 52 7.89 -9.15 1.01
CA ARG A 52 8.70 -8.83 -0.16
C ARG A 52 7.77 -8.69 -1.37
N PRO A 53 7.82 -7.57 -2.10
CA PRO A 53 7.08 -7.44 -3.35
C PRO A 53 7.54 -8.53 -4.31
N ASN A 54 6.61 -9.40 -4.72
CA ASN A 54 6.85 -10.35 -5.80
C ASN A 54 6.21 -9.77 -7.08
N PRO A 55 7.01 -9.39 -8.09
CA PRO A 55 6.50 -8.79 -9.32
C PRO A 55 5.63 -9.75 -10.14
N ALA A 56 5.68 -11.06 -9.87
CA ALA A 56 5.01 -12.05 -10.71
C ALA A 56 3.49 -12.00 -10.61
N SER A 57 2.90 -11.84 -9.41
CA SER A 57 1.43 -11.83 -9.21
C SER A 57 1.06 -12.05 -7.74
N SER A 58 1.23 -11.04 -6.90
CA SER A 58 0.73 -11.10 -5.51
C SER A 58 -0.47 -10.19 -5.32
N LEU A 59 -1.64 -10.78 -5.08
CA LEU A 59 -2.83 -10.04 -4.62
C LEU A 59 -2.84 -10.13 -3.09
N VAL A 60 -2.92 -8.97 -2.44
CA VAL A 60 -3.16 -8.92 -0.99
C VAL A 60 -4.66 -8.90 -0.75
N VAL A 61 -5.16 -9.87 0.00
CA VAL A 61 -6.54 -9.86 0.49
C VAL A 61 -6.48 -9.42 1.94
N CYS A 62 -7.21 -8.36 2.29
CA CYS A 62 -7.22 -7.87 3.66
C CYS A 62 -8.64 -7.58 4.13
N TRP A 63 -8.87 -7.68 5.44
CA TRP A 63 -10.15 -7.26 6.01
C TRP A 63 -10.33 -5.74 5.79
N GLU A 64 -9.39 -4.92 6.27
CA GLU A 64 -9.42 -3.47 6.09
C GLU A 64 -8.21 -2.95 5.30
N HIS A 65 -8.48 -2.18 4.23
CA HIS A 65 -7.44 -1.48 3.50
C HIS A 65 -7.18 -0.10 4.12
N ASN A 66 -6.05 0.01 4.83
CA ASN A 66 -5.67 1.20 5.60
C ASN A 66 -4.20 1.60 5.40
N SER A 67 -3.64 1.25 4.25
CA SER A 67 -2.27 1.53 3.84
C SER A 67 -2.17 1.58 2.33
N CYS A 68 -1.10 2.14 1.78
CA CYS A 68 -0.81 2.11 0.36
C CYS A 68 0.19 0.98 0.07
N LEU A 69 -0.11 0.09 -0.88
CA LEU A 69 0.72 -1.08 -1.20
C LEU A 69 1.21 -1.06 -2.66
N PRO A 70 2.40 -1.60 -2.97
CA PRO A 70 2.94 -1.68 -4.33
C PRO A 70 2.34 -2.82 -5.16
N CYS A 71 1.23 -3.42 -4.72
CA CYS A 71 0.56 -4.53 -5.36
C CYS A 71 -0.97 -4.37 -5.23
N PRO A 72 -1.76 -5.02 -6.10
CA PRO A 72 -3.21 -4.99 -6.00
C PRO A 72 -3.69 -5.50 -4.63
N THR A 73 -4.75 -4.88 -4.11
CA THR A 73 -5.29 -5.21 -2.79
C THR A 73 -6.81 -5.33 -2.82
N LEU A 74 -7.38 -6.43 -2.34
CA LEU A 74 -8.81 -6.59 -2.11
C LEU A 74 -9.13 -6.26 -0.65
N SER A 75 -10.04 -5.31 -0.41
CA SER A 75 -10.61 -5.06 0.93
C SER A 75 -11.94 -5.80 1.09
N LEU A 76 -12.02 -6.69 2.06
CA LEU A 76 -13.27 -7.41 2.37
C LEU A 76 -14.30 -6.50 3.07
N ARG A 77 -13.85 -5.56 3.90
CA ARG A 77 -14.72 -4.61 4.61
C ARG A 77 -15.45 -3.67 3.65
N GLU A 78 -14.77 -3.22 2.59
CA GLU A 78 -15.32 -2.27 1.62
C GLU A 78 -15.87 -2.96 0.36
N GLY A 79 -15.51 -4.22 0.13
CA GLY A 79 -15.88 -4.94 -1.09
C GLY A 79 -15.22 -4.36 -2.35
N TYR A 80 -14.05 -3.75 -2.22
CA TYR A 80 -13.37 -3.02 -3.30
C TYR A 80 -11.97 -3.59 -3.60
N CYS A 81 -11.64 -3.68 -4.90
CA CYS A 81 -10.31 -4.02 -5.40
C CYS A 81 -9.54 -2.74 -5.73
N TYR A 82 -8.47 -2.52 -4.99
CA TYR A 82 -7.51 -1.45 -5.19
C TYR A 82 -6.39 -1.88 -6.15
N ALA A 83 -6.06 -1.02 -7.10
CA ALA A 83 -4.87 -1.16 -7.93
C ALA A 83 -3.59 -1.00 -7.09
N ALA A 84 -2.45 -1.39 -7.67
CA ALA A 84 -1.16 -1.12 -7.05
C ALA A 84 -0.97 0.40 -6.89
N TYR A 85 -0.40 0.81 -5.75
CA TYR A 85 -0.18 2.21 -5.35
C TYR A 85 -1.45 3.03 -5.14
N GLU A 86 -2.63 2.41 -5.22
CA GLU A 86 -3.88 3.10 -4.96
C GLU A 86 -4.08 3.32 -3.45
N LEU A 87 -4.60 4.49 -3.10
CA LEU A 87 -4.91 4.86 -1.73
C LEU A 87 -6.34 4.40 -1.36
N PRO A 88 -6.61 4.09 -0.08
CA PRO A 88 -7.98 3.84 0.39
C PRO A 88 -8.91 5.01 0.03
N LYS A 89 -10.13 4.71 -0.46
CA LYS A 89 -11.06 5.74 -0.97
C LYS A 89 -11.43 6.82 0.05
N TRP A 90 -11.38 6.49 1.33
CA TRP A 90 -11.66 7.41 2.42
C TRP A 90 -10.51 8.37 2.74
N PHE A 91 -9.31 8.14 2.19
CA PHE A 91 -8.11 8.91 2.48
C PHE A 91 -7.76 9.86 1.32
N SER A 92 -7.35 11.08 1.68
CA SER A 92 -6.76 12.07 0.76
C SER A 92 -5.46 12.60 1.33
N LEU A 93 -4.45 12.78 0.47
CA LEU A 93 -3.14 13.33 0.82
C LEU A 93 -3.21 14.80 1.26
N GLU A 94 -4.16 15.55 0.73
CA GLU A 94 -4.36 16.97 1.05
C GLU A 94 -5.01 17.17 2.43
N GLY A 95 -5.70 16.15 2.92
CA GLY A 95 -6.42 16.18 4.18
C GLY A 95 -5.54 16.31 5.43
N LYS A 96 -6.20 16.36 6.60
CA LYS A 96 -5.52 16.36 7.90
C LYS A 96 -4.95 14.97 8.20
N LEU A 97 -3.68 14.93 8.61
CA LEU A 97 -3.04 13.71 9.10
C LEU A 97 -3.45 13.45 10.55
N THR A 98 -4.23 12.40 10.77
CA THR A 98 -4.75 11.96 12.07
C THR A 98 -4.14 10.60 12.45
N ARG A 99 -4.47 10.10 13.64
CA ARG A 99 -4.06 8.74 14.04
C ARG A 99 -4.54 7.67 13.05
N LYS A 100 -5.73 7.85 12.46
CA LYS A 100 -6.32 6.91 11.49
C LYS A 100 -5.62 6.99 10.12
N SER A 101 -5.25 8.19 9.66
CA SER A 101 -4.66 8.39 8.34
C SER A 101 -3.13 8.31 8.30
N ALA A 102 -2.47 8.39 9.45
CA ALA A 102 -1.01 8.27 9.55
C ALA A 102 -0.43 6.95 8.99
N PRO A 103 -1.05 5.77 9.18
CA PRO A 103 -0.60 4.52 8.55
C PRO A 103 -0.70 4.56 7.02
N VAL A 104 -1.76 5.18 6.48
CA VAL A 104 -1.95 5.34 5.03
C VAL A 104 -0.86 6.22 4.45
N PHE A 105 -0.66 7.41 5.04
CA PHE A 105 0.37 8.35 4.61
C PHE A 105 1.77 7.73 4.68
N ARG A 106 2.08 6.98 5.75
CA ARG A 106 3.35 6.25 5.86
C ARG A 106 3.49 5.16 4.80
N GLY A 107 2.42 4.40 4.53
CA GLY A 107 2.40 3.41 3.46
C GLY A 107 2.69 4.06 2.10
N ALA A 108 2.11 5.23 1.82
CA ALA A 108 2.35 5.97 0.59
C ALA A 108 3.83 6.38 0.44
N LEU A 109 4.46 6.84 1.52
CA LEU A 109 5.90 7.13 1.55
C LEU A 109 6.74 5.87 1.33
N LEU A 110 6.41 4.75 1.98
CA LEU A 110 7.11 3.47 1.82
C LEU A 110 6.98 2.91 0.39
N ALA A 111 5.81 3.09 -0.21
CA ALA A 111 5.52 2.70 -1.59
C ALA A 111 6.18 3.65 -2.62
N GLY A 112 6.72 4.79 -2.21
CA GLY A 112 7.44 5.70 -3.09
C GLY A 112 6.56 6.68 -3.87
N LEU A 113 5.34 6.98 -3.40
CA LEU A 113 4.44 7.92 -4.09
C LEU A 113 4.96 9.35 -4.04
N GLN A 114 5.07 9.97 -5.21
CA GLN A 114 5.63 11.32 -5.38
C GLN A 114 4.81 12.35 -4.58
N GLU A 115 3.49 12.27 -4.68
CA GLU A 115 2.53 13.17 -4.07
C GLU A 115 2.62 13.12 -2.54
N ALA A 116 2.94 11.96 -1.98
CA ALA A 116 3.12 11.81 -0.53
C ALA A 116 4.37 12.54 -0.02
N TYR A 117 5.46 12.51 -0.77
CA TYR A 117 6.68 13.25 -0.44
C TYR A 117 6.54 14.76 -0.68
N GLN A 118 5.82 15.17 -1.72
CA GLN A 118 5.43 16.58 -1.89
C GLN A 118 4.60 17.05 -0.69
N ARG A 119 3.62 16.27 -0.24
CA ARG A 119 2.88 16.59 0.97
C ARG A 119 3.79 16.66 2.19
N LEU A 120 4.71 15.71 2.34
CA LEU A 120 5.66 15.64 3.45
C LEU A 120 6.52 16.91 3.57
N SER A 121 6.94 17.51 2.44
CA SER A 121 7.75 18.73 2.44
C SER A 121 7.00 19.95 3.00
N THR A 122 5.67 19.99 2.80
CA THR A 122 4.78 21.07 3.32
C THR A 122 4.47 20.95 4.82
N LEU A 123 4.75 19.81 5.46
CA LEU A 123 4.43 19.60 6.87
C LEU A 123 5.42 20.34 7.80
N PRO A 124 4.99 20.70 9.03
CA PRO A 124 5.89 21.24 10.03
C PRO A 124 7.11 20.34 10.28
N ARG A 125 8.27 20.96 10.51
CA ARG A 125 9.57 20.25 10.62
C ARG A 125 9.55 19.08 11.61
N SER A 126 8.89 19.23 12.75
CA SER A 126 8.75 18.17 13.76
C SER A 126 7.96 16.97 13.23
N THR A 127 6.82 17.23 12.59
CA THR A 127 5.97 16.22 11.96
C THR A 127 6.69 15.52 10.81
N ARG A 128 7.37 16.30 9.95
CA ARG A 128 8.16 15.76 8.84
C ARG A 128 9.23 14.78 9.33
N ARG A 129 10.05 15.20 10.31
CA ARG A 129 11.08 14.34 10.93
C ARG A 129 10.51 13.07 11.55
N ARG A 130 9.33 13.14 12.15
CA ARG A 130 8.65 11.96 12.72
C ARG A 130 8.33 10.92 11.65
N TYR A 131 7.81 11.35 10.50
CA TYR A 131 7.51 10.46 9.38
C TYR A 131 8.78 9.92 8.72
N GLU A 132 9.77 10.78 8.47
CA GLU A 132 11.07 10.38 7.92
C GLU A 132 11.73 9.28 8.77
N ARG A 133 11.80 9.48 10.09
CA ARG A 133 12.32 8.47 11.02
C ARG A 133 11.52 7.18 10.97
N ALA A 134 10.19 7.26 11.00
CA ALA A 134 9.35 6.06 10.96
C ALA A 134 9.54 5.24 9.66
N VAL A 135 9.64 5.93 8.51
CA VAL A 135 9.95 5.31 7.22
C VAL A 135 11.34 4.70 7.25
N GLN A 136 12.34 5.45 7.72
CA GLN A 136 13.72 4.97 7.83
C GLN A 136 13.82 3.73 8.72
N THR A 137 13.16 3.72 9.88
CA THR A 137 13.10 2.56 10.79
C THR A 137 12.50 1.33 10.11
N MET A 138 11.44 1.50 9.33
CA MET A 138 10.80 0.40 8.60
C MET A 138 11.67 -0.13 7.44
N LEU A 139 12.45 0.75 6.80
CA LEU A 139 13.40 0.39 5.75
C LEU A 139 14.73 -0.15 6.30
N SER A 140 15.08 0.19 7.54
CA SER A 140 16.29 -0.29 8.22
C SER A 140 16.03 -1.64 8.89
N GLY A 141 16.55 -2.72 8.30
CA GLY A 141 16.56 -4.05 8.88
C GLY A 141 16.68 -5.17 7.85
N ARG A 142 16.92 -6.41 8.31
CA ARG A 142 16.91 -7.61 7.45
C ARG A 142 15.48 -7.88 6.93
N GLY A 143 15.35 -8.31 5.68
CA GLY A 143 14.05 -8.62 5.05
C GLY A 143 13.33 -7.45 4.36
N ARG A 144 14.06 -6.41 3.93
CA ARG A 144 13.50 -5.19 3.29
C ARG A 144 12.37 -5.49 2.27
N PRO A 145 11.24 -4.77 2.35
CA PRO A 145 10.39 -4.60 1.17
C PRO A 145 11.28 -4.01 0.07
N ARG A 146 11.35 -4.63 -1.11
CA ARG A 146 12.11 -4.08 -2.23
C ARG A 146 11.58 -2.66 -2.47
N ARG A 147 12.47 -1.68 -2.51
CA ARG A 147 12.12 -0.34 -2.99
C ARG A 147 11.45 -0.52 -4.35
N CYS A 148 10.34 0.18 -4.55
CA CYS A 148 9.81 0.38 -5.89
C CYS A 148 10.95 0.94 -6.77
N PRO A 149 11.06 0.50 -8.04
CA PRO A 149 12.10 0.99 -8.94
C PRO A 149 12.12 2.52 -8.92
N LYS A 150 13.31 3.07 -8.65
CA LYS A 150 13.67 4.49 -8.54
C LYS A 150 12.65 5.45 -9.21
N MET A 151 11.77 6.08 -8.43
CA MET A 151 11.11 7.33 -8.84
C MET A 151 11.64 8.57 -8.11
N TRP A 152 12.38 8.41 -7.01
CA TRP A 152 12.98 9.52 -6.27
C TRP A 152 14.46 9.24 -6.01
N SER A 153 15.35 9.72 -6.90
CA SER A 153 16.79 9.73 -6.65
C SER A 153 17.12 10.79 -5.59
N GLU A 154 18.22 10.61 -4.85
CA GLU A 154 18.75 11.58 -3.88
C GLU A 154 18.96 12.99 -4.49
N GLU A 155 19.04 13.10 -5.82
CA GLU A 155 19.10 14.36 -6.55
C GLU A 155 17.84 15.20 -6.40
N SER A 156 16.67 14.57 -6.26
CA SER A 156 15.40 15.29 -6.13
C SER A 156 15.25 15.92 -4.74
N HIS A 157 15.92 15.35 -3.72
CA HIS A 157 16.06 15.98 -2.40
C HIS A 157 16.96 17.22 -2.47
N LYS A 158 18.10 17.13 -3.17
CA LYS A 158 19.02 18.26 -3.37
C LYS A 158 18.37 19.40 -4.17
N ARG A 159 17.57 19.09 -5.20
CA ARG A 159 16.87 20.10 -6.00
C ARG A 159 15.80 20.85 -5.19
N ALA A 160 14.99 20.14 -4.41
CA ALA A 160 13.94 20.77 -3.60
C ALA A 160 14.51 21.68 -2.50
N GLU A 161 15.68 21.36 -1.93
CA GLU A 161 16.34 22.23 -0.94
C GLU A 161 16.91 23.50 -1.58
N VAL A 162 17.50 23.41 -2.78
CA VAL A 162 18.04 24.55 -3.53
C VAL A 162 16.93 25.52 -3.97
N GLU A 163 15.77 25.01 -4.42
CA GLU A 163 14.65 25.87 -4.82
C GLU A 163 14.01 26.61 -3.63
N SER A 164 13.99 26.00 -2.43
CA SER A 164 13.46 26.64 -1.21
C SER A 164 14.38 27.72 -0.61
N SER A 165 15.64 27.78 -1.03
CA SER A 165 16.64 28.73 -0.52
C SER A 165 16.97 29.87 -1.49
N GLY A 166 16.41 29.85 -2.70
CA GLY A 166 16.57 30.88 -3.73
C GLY A 166 15.50 31.97 -3.77
N GLN A 167 14.48 31.94 -2.91
CA GLN A 167 13.52 33.04 -2.75
C GLN A 167 13.96 33.96 -1.60
N LYS A 168 14.85 34.91 -1.91
CA LYS A 168 15.07 36.13 -1.11
C LYS A 168 15.04 37.32 -2.04
#